data_AF-W8X9W7-F1
#
_entry.id   AF-W8X9W7-F1
#
_cell.length_a   1.000
_cell.length_b   1.000
_cell.length_c   1.000
_cell.angle_alpha   90.00
_cell.angle_beta   90.00
_cell.angle_gamma   90.00
#
_symmetry.space_group_name_H-M   'P 1'
#
loop_
_entity.id
_entity.type
_entity.pdbx_description
1 polymer ?
#
loop_
_entity_poly.entity_id
_entity_poly.type
_entity_poly.pdbx_seq_one_letter_code
_entity_poly.pdbx_strand_id
1 'polypeptide(L)'
;MMRGSGHSRWLRRLGAGLAACLLAGASLRAGAQALPPELQKAWKATKLPLSALSLEIREAGGPVIARIQADEPRNPASVMKTVTTWTALSALGPDYVWRTRFLSDPGADIDDQGTLSGPLYVQAAGDPWFRQEDLWNMLRELRLRGVKNLSEVVVDRGRFGNVAIDPGDFDDAPDRPYNASPDAMMVNFGATRVVFLPDAHARQWVPLLDPPTRDVRVEGRLEWLDGACKGSPVVAADVRPEGPGSVIHVAGKAVGACGEFSVYRLAGDQDDHFEALFRLLWRELGGTLSRGFREGAVPARAKPLAWHDSPTLAEVIRQINKFSNNVMARMTLLTLGAELNGPGATPDSGGRAVRQILKNQGVDTTGWVLDNGSGLSRQGRITARGLAQMLDVAWRSPMMPEFISSLAISGVDGTVRRRLRSEDTRGQAHLKTGTLRDSRALAGYVRGDSGKRYILVSLVNDPGAAAVRPFDDALVEWLADR
;
A
#
# COMPACT_ATOMS: atom_id res chain seq x y z
N MET A 1 -67.62 -30.83 38.62
CA MET A 1 -66.87 -32.11 38.69
C MET A 1 -65.44 -31.76 39.08
N MET A 2 -64.90 -32.12 40.26
CA MET A 2 -64.50 -33.48 40.72
C MET A 2 -63.57 -34.15 39.68
N ARG A 3 -62.32 -34.56 39.96
CA ARG A 3 -61.53 -34.81 41.21
C ARG A 3 -60.05 -34.41 40.92
N GLY A 4 -59.10 -34.28 41.85
CA GLY A 4 -59.07 -34.35 43.31
C GLY A 4 -57.62 -34.32 43.83
N SER A 5 -57.40 -33.69 45.00
CA SER A 5 -56.53 -34.08 46.13
C SER A 5 -55.17 -34.80 45.90
N GLY A 6 -54.05 -34.42 46.54
CA GLY A 6 -53.79 -33.35 47.52
C GLY A 6 -52.75 -33.74 48.59
N HIS A 7 -52.41 -32.81 49.51
CA HIS A 7 -51.58 -33.00 50.74
C HIS A 7 -50.05 -33.21 50.51
N SER A 8 -49.08 -32.69 51.29
CA SER A 8 -49.01 -31.73 52.42
C SER A 8 -47.52 -31.25 52.56
N ARG A 9 -46.98 -30.52 53.57
CA ARG A 9 -47.42 -30.09 54.92
C ARG A 9 -46.66 -28.85 55.44
N TRP A 10 -47.42 -27.86 55.93
CA TRP A 10 -47.17 -26.81 56.93
C TRP A 10 -45.87 -26.78 57.82
N LEU A 11 -45.42 -25.53 58.08
CA LEU A 11 -44.83 -24.94 59.33
C LEU A 11 -43.30 -24.84 59.59
N ARG A 12 -42.86 -23.57 59.62
CA ARG A 12 -42.03 -22.87 60.65
C ARG A 12 -40.89 -23.63 61.35
N ARG A 13 -39.68 -23.04 61.31
CA ARG A 13 -39.04 -22.41 62.50
C ARG A 13 -37.85 -21.51 62.13
N LEU A 14 -37.58 -20.54 63.00
CA LEU A 14 -36.42 -19.64 62.97
C LEU A 14 -35.15 -20.37 63.42
N GLY A 15 -34.00 -19.95 62.89
CA GLY A 15 -32.67 -20.32 63.37
C GLY A 15 -31.61 -19.46 62.69
N ALA A 16 -30.99 -18.55 63.45
CA ALA A 16 -29.92 -17.69 62.95
C ALA A 16 -28.55 -18.36 63.16
N GLY A 17 -27.60 -18.14 62.25
CA GLY A 17 -26.20 -18.48 62.51
C GLY A 17 -25.30 -18.62 61.29
N LEU A 18 -24.25 -17.79 61.27
CA LEU A 18 -22.90 -18.08 60.73
C LEU A 18 -22.72 -18.32 59.22
N ALA A 19 -22.38 -17.21 58.54
CA ALA A 19 -21.07 -16.95 57.92
C ALA A 19 -20.35 -18.02 57.06
N ALA A 20 -19.80 -17.52 55.95
CA ALA A 20 -18.81 -18.10 55.05
C ALA A 20 -19.24 -19.30 54.18
N CYS A 21 -19.30 -19.09 52.86
CA CYS A 21 -18.21 -19.57 52.00
C CYS A 21 -18.24 -19.04 50.56
N LEU A 22 -17.05 -18.73 50.06
CA LEU A 22 -16.60 -18.84 48.67
C LEU A 22 -17.26 -17.93 47.60
N LEU A 23 -16.61 -16.79 47.42
CA LEU A 23 -16.45 -16.12 46.13
C LEU A 23 -16.12 -17.14 45.02
N ALA A 24 -17.04 -17.38 44.10
CA ALA A 24 -16.76 -18.07 42.85
C ALA A 24 -15.90 -17.15 41.98
N GLY A 25 -14.58 -17.30 42.07
CA GLY A 25 -13.63 -16.48 41.33
C GLY A 25 -13.82 -16.61 39.82
N ALA A 26 -14.17 -15.50 39.17
CA ALA A 26 -14.12 -15.40 37.72
C ALA A 26 -12.65 -15.53 37.27
N SER A 27 -12.27 -16.73 36.84
CA SER A 27 -10.96 -17.00 36.27
C SER A 27 -10.86 -16.39 34.88
N LEU A 28 -10.55 -15.08 34.86
CA LEU A 28 -10.01 -14.40 33.70
C LEU A 28 -8.79 -15.21 33.21
N ARG A 29 -8.95 -15.93 32.10
CA ARG A 29 -7.85 -16.61 31.42
C ARG A 29 -6.90 -15.52 30.92
N ALA A 30 -5.88 -15.22 31.72
CA ALA A 30 -4.75 -14.42 31.29
C ALA A 30 -4.10 -15.12 30.09
N GLY A 31 -4.25 -14.54 28.90
CA GLY A 31 -3.51 -14.98 27.72
C GLY A 31 -2.02 -14.91 28.03
N ALA A 32 -1.30 -15.99 27.73
CA ALA A 32 0.08 -16.16 28.19
C ALA A 32 0.96 -14.99 27.73
N GLN A 33 1.54 -14.28 28.71
CA GLN A 33 2.46 -13.14 28.51
C GLN A 33 3.89 -13.58 28.10
N ALA A 34 4.09 -14.86 27.81
CA ALA A 34 5.38 -15.46 27.53
C ALA A 34 5.44 -16.00 26.08
N LEU A 35 6.64 -16.00 25.49
CA LEU A 35 6.88 -16.72 24.24
C LEU A 35 6.67 -18.23 24.45
N PRO A 36 5.97 -18.91 23.52
CA PRO A 36 5.98 -20.37 23.44
C PRO A 36 7.41 -20.93 23.52
N PRO A 37 7.66 -22.01 24.29
CA PRO A 37 9.01 -22.53 24.54
C PRO A 37 9.83 -22.77 23.27
N GLU A 38 9.18 -23.23 22.20
CA GLU A 38 9.78 -23.52 20.89
C GLU A 38 10.40 -22.27 20.27
N LEU A 39 9.75 -21.11 20.46
CA LEU A 39 10.15 -19.81 19.90
C LEU A 39 11.20 -19.07 20.74
N GLN A 40 11.42 -19.45 22.00
CA GLN A 40 12.37 -18.78 22.90
C GLN A 40 13.82 -18.85 22.36
N LYS A 41 14.20 -19.97 21.74
CA LYS A 41 15.52 -20.14 21.11
C LYS A 41 15.70 -19.17 19.93
N ALA A 42 14.68 -19.06 19.07
CA ALA A 42 14.69 -18.15 17.93
C ALA A 42 14.73 -16.68 18.37
N TRP A 43 13.94 -16.30 19.37
CA TRP A 43 13.99 -14.94 19.94
C TRP A 43 15.35 -14.61 20.55
N LYS A 44 15.91 -15.52 21.37
CA LYS A 44 17.23 -15.32 22.01
C LYS A 44 18.35 -15.13 20.97
N ALA A 45 18.25 -15.75 19.80
CA ALA A 45 19.21 -15.57 18.70
C ALA A 45 19.24 -14.14 18.12
N THR A 46 18.14 -13.37 18.24
CA THR A 46 18.09 -11.96 17.83
C THR A 46 18.96 -11.05 18.72
N LYS A 47 19.26 -11.49 19.95
CA LYS A 47 19.91 -10.73 21.03
C LYS A 47 19.14 -9.48 21.49
N LEU A 48 17.86 -9.33 21.11
CA LEU A 48 17.02 -8.20 21.50
C LEU A 48 16.31 -8.43 22.85
N PRO A 49 16.08 -7.37 23.65
CA PRO A 49 15.28 -7.49 24.86
C PRO A 49 13.81 -7.74 24.49
N LEU A 50 13.09 -8.55 25.28
CA LEU A 50 11.68 -8.86 24.98
C LEU A 50 10.79 -7.60 24.95
N SER A 51 11.19 -6.52 25.64
CA SER A 51 10.57 -5.19 25.58
C SER A 51 10.52 -4.58 24.16
N ALA A 52 11.33 -5.05 23.22
CA ALA A 52 11.29 -4.62 21.80
C ALA A 52 10.13 -5.24 20.99
N LEU A 53 9.51 -6.33 21.47
CA LEU A 53 8.50 -7.11 20.75
C LEU A 53 7.07 -6.83 21.21
N SER A 54 6.19 -6.48 20.28
CA SER A 54 4.74 -6.69 20.42
C SER A 54 4.30 -7.85 19.55
N LEU A 55 3.69 -8.85 20.17
CA LEU A 55 3.23 -10.09 19.54
C LEU A 55 1.76 -10.33 19.91
N GLU A 56 0.93 -10.63 18.92
CA GLU A 56 -0.41 -11.17 19.12
C GLU A 56 -0.60 -12.36 18.16
N ILE A 57 -0.92 -13.53 18.72
CA ILE A 57 -1.23 -14.74 17.97
C ILE A 57 -2.60 -15.24 18.42
N ARG A 58 -3.48 -15.54 17.47
CA ARG A 58 -4.81 -16.07 17.77
C ARG A 58 -5.35 -16.96 16.67
N GLU A 59 -6.25 -17.87 17.02
CA GLU A 59 -7.06 -18.58 16.02
C GLU A 59 -8.03 -17.60 15.36
N ALA A 60 -8.13 -17.63 14.04
CA ALA A 60 -9.00 -16.75 13.27
C ALA A 60 -10.48 -17.14 13.51
N GLY A 61 -11.30 -16.21 13.99
CA GLY A 61 -12.63 -16.53 14.54
C GLY A 61 -12.60 -17.00 16.01
N GLY A 62 -11.44 -17.19 16.63
CA GLY A 62 -11.26 -17.96 17.86
C GLY A 62 -10.40 -17.31 18.96
N PRO A 63 -9.88 -18.12 19.91
CA PRO A 63 -9.17 -17.64 21.09
C PRO A 63 -7.78 -17.09 20.77
N VAL A 64 -7.28 -16.23 21.67
CA VAL A 64 -5.87 -15.78 21.70
C VAL A 64 -4.99 -16.92 22.22
N ILE A 65 -3.87 -17.15 21.55
CA ILE A 65 -2.91 -18.24 21.80
C ILE A 65 -1.70 -17.71 22.55
N ALA A 66 -1.11 -16.60 22.10
CA ALA A 66 0.03 -15.95 22.74
C ALA A 66 -0.06 -14.42 22.59
N ARG A 67 0.39 -13.68 23.61
CA ARG A 67 0.37 -12.22 23.65
C ARG A 67 1.61 -11.68 24.34
N ILE A 68 2.30 -10.71 23.76
CA ILE A 68 3.42 -10.01 24.39
C ILE A 68 3.27 -8.53 24.06
N GLN A 69 3.12 -7.68 25.08
CA GLN A 69 3.00 -6.21 24.93
C GLN A 69 2.09 -5.76 23.77
N ALA A 70 0.99 -6.49 23.52
CA ALA A 70 0.22 -6.29 22.29
C ALA A 70 -0.52 -4.95 22.21
N ASP A 71 -0.61 -4.24 23.33
CA ASP A 71 -1.18 -2.90 23.48
C ASP A 71 -0.16 -1.78 23.27
N GLU A 72 1.14 -2.10 23.22
CA GLU A 72 2.20 -1.13 23.01
C GLU A 72 2.15 -0.59 21.57
N PRO A 73 1.99 0.72 21.34
CA PRO A 73 1.96 1.28 20.00
C PRO A 73 3.36 1.27 19.38
N ARG A 74 3.56 0.46 18.33
CA ARG A 74 4.84 0.34 17.61
C ARG A 74 4.72 0.83 16.17
N ASN A 75 5.83 1.25 15.59
CA ASN A 75 5.95 1.53 14.17
C ASN A 75 5.87 0.21 13.38
N PRO A 76 4.80 0.00 12.58
CA PRO A 76 4.59 -1.24 11.85
C PRO A 76 5.33 -1.30 10.51
N ALA A 77 6.02 -0.22 10.12
CA ALA A 77 6.51 -0.06 8.76
C ALA A 77 5.39 -0.35 7.73
N SER A 78 5.73 -1.01 6.62
CA SER A 78 4.76 -1.39 5.57
C SER A 78 3.66 -2.38 5.98
N VAL A 79 3.57 -2.86 7.23
CA VAL A 79 2.36 -3.54 7.73
C VAL A 79 1.18 -2.56 7.86
N MET A 80 1.43 -1.25 8.01
CA MET A 80 0.38 -0.20 7.95
C MET A 80 -0.52 -0.32 6.71
N LYS A 81 0.01 -0.80 5.58
CA LYS A 81 -0.75 -1.00 4.35
C LYS A 81 -1.93 -1.96 4.51
N THR A 82 -1.83 -2.95 5.41
CA THR A 82 -2.96 -3.85 5.72
C THR A 82 -4.14 -3.09 6.31
N VAL A 83 -3.87 -2.08 7.13
CA VAL A 83 -4.90 -1.20 7.69
C VAL A 83 -5.58 -0.42 6.58
N THR A 84 -4.81 0.35 5.81
CA THR A 84 -5.32 1.19 4.72
C THR A 84 -6.12 0.38 3.68
N THR A 85 -5.59 -0.77 3.25
CA THR A 85 -6.23 -1.63 2.25
C THR A 85 -7.49 -2.33 2.79
N TRP A 86 -7.49 -2.77 4.06
CA TRP A 86 -8.69 -3.33 4.69
C TRP A 86 -9.80 -2.28 4.82
N THR A 87 -9.49 -1.08 5.31
CA THR A 87 -10.50 -0.02 5.46
C THR A 87 -11.01 0.49 4.11
N ALA A 88 -10.18 0.50 3.07
CA ALA A 88 -10.64 0.83 1.72
C ALA A 88 -11.62 -0.23 1.21
N LEU A 89 -11.21 -1.50 1.21
CA LEU A 89 -12.01 -2.61 0.71
C LEU A 89 -13.36 -2.73 1.45
N SER A 90 -13.34 -2.60 2.78
CA SER A 90 -14.55 -2.74 3.61
C SER A 90 -15.49 -1.55 3.60
N ALA A 91 -15.04 -0.36 3.16
CA ALA A 91 -15.89 0.83 3.04
C ALA A 91 -16.36 1.12 1.60
N LEU A 92 -15.52 0.84 0.60
CA LEU A 92 -15.77 1.20 -0.79
C LEU A 92 -16.26 0.03 -1.66
N GLY A 93 -16.02 -1.22 -1.23
CA GLY A 93 -16.33 -2.42 -2.01
C GLY A 93 -15.20 -2.83 -2.99
N PRO A 94 -15.13 -4.11 -3.38
CA PRO A 94 -14.05 -4.64 -4.22
C PRO A 94 -14.07 -4.10 -5.66
N ASP A 95 -15.24 -3.67 -6.13
CA ASP A 95 -15.56 -3.17 -7.46
C ASP A 95 -15.38 -1.66 -7.63
N TYR A 96 -15.01 -0.94 -6.56
CA TYR A 96 -14.70 0.50 -6.64
C TYR A 96 -13.61 0.79 -7.69
N VAL A 97 -13.84 1.80 -8.52
CA VAL A 97 -12.92 2.29 -9.54
C VAL A 97 -12.73 3.80 -9.45
N TRP A 98 -11.54 4.28 -9.81
CA TRP A 98 -11.23 5.69 -9.95
C TRP A 98 -11.47 6.13 -11.39
N ARG A 99 -12.37 7.10 -11.61
CA ARG A 99 -12.73 7.58 -12.96
C ARG A 99 -12.07 8.92 -13.30
N THR A 100 -10.90 8.89 -13.94
CA THR A 100 -10.26 10.08 -14.51
C THR A 100 -11.00 10.50 -15.79
N ARG A 101 -11.25 11.80 -15.97
CA ARG A 101 -12.05 12.31 -17.12
C ARG A 101 -11.34 13.42 -17.86
N PHE A 102 -11.48 13.42 -19.18
CA PHE A 102 -11.21 14.56 -20.05
C PHE A 102 -12.55 15.22 -20.42
N LEU A 103 -12.67 16.53 -20.22
CA LEU A 103 -13.90 17.29 -20.47
C LEU A 103 -13.60 18.58 -21.26
N SER A 104 -14.65 19.17 -21.81
CA SER A 104 -14.62 20.48 -22.48
C SER A 104 -15.64 21.44 -21.88
N ASP A 105 -15.57 22.71 -22.25
CA ASP A 105 -16.55 23.71 -21.85
C ASP A 105 -17.98 23.37 -22.30
N PRO A 106 -19.02 23.90 -21.61
CA PRO A 106 -20.40 23.72 -22.03
C PRO A 106 -20.66 24.39 -23.39
N GLY A 107 -20.93 23.57 -24.42
CA GLY A 107 -21.08 24.07 -25.79
C GLY A 107 -19.76 24.29 -26.53
N ALA A 108 -18.67 23.68 -26.05
CA ALA A 108 -17.44 23.57 -26.83
C ALA A 108 -17.63 22.63 -28.02
N ASP A 109 -17.21 23.09 -29.20
CA ASP A 109 -17.20 22.36 -30.46
C ASP A 109 -15.76 22.06 -30.91
N ILE A 110 -15.64 21.25 -31.97
CA ILE A 110 -14.39 20.95 -32.65
C ILE A 110 -14.50 21.51 -34.07
N ASP A 111 -13.60 22.42 -34.45
CA ASP A 111 -13.62 23.06 -35.78
C ASP A 111 -13.19 22.11 -36.92
N ASP A 112 -13.34 22.55 -38.17
CA ASP A 112 -12.94 21.78 -39.36
C ASP A 112 -11.44 21.40 -39.39
N GLN A 113 -10.59 22.12 -38.65
CA GLN A 113 -9.17 21.84 -38.49
C GLN A 113 -8.88 20.88 -37.33
N GLY A 114 -9.91 20.48 -36.56
CA GLY A 114 -9.80 19.63 -35.37
C GLY A 114 -9.45 20.41 -34.09
N THR A 115 -9.60 21.72 -34.05
CA THR A 115 -9.32 22.51 -32.84
C THR A 115 -10.49 22.42 -31.88
N LEU A 116 -10.23 21.98 -30.64
CA LEU A 116 -11.21 22.08 -29.57
C LEU A 116 -11.36 23.55 -29.15
N SER A 117 -12.57 24.09 -29.18
CA SER A 117 -12.83 25.44 -28.69
C SER A 117 -12.72 25.48 -27.16
N GLY A 118 -11.84 26.33 -26.63
CA GLY A 118 -11.56 26.41 -25.19
C GLY A 118 -10.46 25.44 -24.72
N PRO A 119 -10.28 25.28 -23.40
CA PRO A 119 -9.34 24.33 -22.82
C PRO A 119 -9.88 22.90 -22.82
N LEU A 120 -8.96 21.94 -22.74
CA LEU A 120 -9.26 20.57 -22.29
C LEU A 120 -9.16 20.53 -20.76
N TYR A 121 -10.24 20.15 -20.08
CA TYR A 121 -10.22 19.91 -18.65
C TYR A 121 -9.84 18.46 -18.34
N VAL A 122 -8.93 18.26 -17.39
CA VAL A 122 -8.56 16.95 -16.85
C VAL A 122 -9.04 16.87 -15.42
N GLN A 123 -10.15 16.16 -15.18
CA GLN A 123 -10.63 15.88 -13.83
C GLN A 123 -9.88 14.67 -13.28
N ALA A 124 -8.96 14.92 -12.37
CA ALA A 124 -8.07 13.92 -11.82
C ALA A 124 -8.75 13.16 -10.66
N ALA A 125 -8.83 11.83 -10.79
CA ALA A 125 -9.55 11.01 -9.82
C ALA A 125 -8.71 10.59 -8.60
N GLY A 126 -7.41 10.86 -8.58
CA GLY A 126 -6.52 10.28 -7.57
C GLY A 126 -6.36 8.77 -7.72
N ASP A 127 -6.42 8.28 -8.95
CA ASP A 127 -6.23 6.86 -9.30
C ASP A 127 -4.83 6.40 -8.86
N PRO A 128 -4.72 5.43 -7.93
CA PRO A 128 -3.44 4.94 -7.45
C PRO A 128 -2.61 4.23 -8.53
N TRP A 129 -3.20 3.80 -9.65
CA TRP A 129 -2.54 2.95 -10.64
C TRP A 129 -2.72 3.44 -12.09
N PHE A 130 -2.92 4.74 -12.29
CA PHE A 130 -2.99 5.33 -13.63
C PHE A 130 -1.63 5.29 -14.35
N ARG A 131 -1.57 4.68 -15.53
CA ARG A 131 -0.32 4.48 -16.29
C ARG A 131 -0.28 5.32 -17.56
N GLN A 132 0.89 5.40 -18.17
CA GLN A 132 1.08 6.02 -19.48
C GLN A 132 0.22 5.38 -20.58
N GLU A 133 -0.07 4.07 -20.51
CA GLU A 133 -0.95 3.41 -21.48
C GLU A 133 -2.41 3.87 -21.32
N ASP A 134 -2.84 4.15 -20.09
CA ASP A 134 -4.17 4.64 -19.78
C ASP A 134 -4.33 6.09 -20.26
N LEU A 135 -3.31 6.93 -20.03
CA LEU A 135 -3.21 8.27 -20.60
C LEU A 135 -3.21 8.26 -22.14
N TRP A 136 -2.40 7.40 -22.77
CA TRP A 136 -2.35 7.25 -24.22
C TRP A 136 -3.71 6.85 -24.80
N ASN A 137 -4.41 5.92 -24.16
CA ASN A 137 -5.76 5.52 -24.54
C ASN A 137 -6.73 6.72 -24.48
N MET A 138 -6.73 7.49 -23.38
CA MET A 138 -7.58 8.69 -23.27
C MET A 138 -7.26 9.76 -24.32
N LEU A 139 -5.97 9.98 -24.64
CA LEU A 139 -5.55 10.90 -25.70
C LEU A 139 -5.98 10.40 -27.09
N ARG A 140 -5.87 9.09 -27.35
CA ARG A 140 -6.37 8.46 -28.57
C ARG A 140 -7.88 8.58 -28.71
N GLU A 141 -8.64 8.50 -27.61
CA GLU A 141 -10.08 8.74 -27.63
C GLU A 141 -10.43 10.18 -28.05
N LEU A 142 -9.62 11.19 -27.68
CA LEU A 142 -9.76 12.56 -28.22
C LEU A 142 -9.53 12.60 -29.74
N ARG A 143 -8.49 11.92 -30.24
CA ARG A 143 -8.21 11.81 -31.70
C ARG A 143 -9.39 11.20 -32.47
N LEU A 144 -9.99 10.14 -31.93
CA LEU A 144 -11.16 9.48 -32.54
C LEU A 144 -12.40 10.39 -32.61
N ARG A 145 -12.51 11.38 -31.73
CA ARG A 145 -13.56 12.41 -31.73
C ARG A 145 -13.24 13.61 -32.62
N GLY A 146 -12.14 13.57 -33.37
CA GLY A 146 -11.73 14.63 -34.29
C GLY A 146 -10.84 15.70 -33.66
N VAL A 147 -10.55 15.65 -32.36
CA VAL A 147 -9.65 16.61 -31.71
C VAL A 147 -8.23 16.40 -32.23
N LYS A 148 -7.64 17.48 -32.75
CA LYS A 148 -6.26 17.55 -33.26
C LYS A 148 -5.44 18.64 -32.57
N ASN A 149 -6.05 19.77 -32.26
CA ASN A 149 -5.38 20.93 -31.68
C ASN A 149 -6.04 21.29 -30.34
N LEU A 150 -5.22 21.49 -29.31
CA LEU A 150 -5.63 21.92 -27.98
C LEU A 150 -5.10 23.34 -27.71
N SER A 151 -5.94 24.23 -27.20
CA SER A 151 -5.49 25.58 -26.85
C SER A 151 -4.75 25.62 -25.51
N GLU A 152 -5.20 24.83 -24.55
CA GLU A 152 -4.73 24.78 -23.16
C GLU A 152 -5.23 23.47 -22.53
N VAL A 153 -4.51 22.96 -21.53
CA VAL A 153 -4.96 21.87 -20.66
C VAL A 153 -5.12 22.41 -19.25
N VAL A 154 -6.25 22.14 -18.61
CA VAL A 154 -6.58 22.61 -17.26
C VAL A 154 -6.77 21.40 -16.37
N VAL A 155 -5.92 21.23 -15.37
CA VAL A 155 -5.99 20.06 -14.49
C VAL A 155 -6.70 20.41 -13.20
N ASP A 156 -7.69 19.59 -12.84
CA ASP A 156 -8.43 19.68 -11.59
C ASP A 156 -7.96 18.58 -10.65
N ARG A 157 -7.03 18.96 -9.76
CA ARG A 157 -6.53 18.13 -8.66
C ARG A 157 -7.38 18.23 -7.38
N GLY A 158 -8.45 19.03 -7.38
CA GLY A 158 -9.18 19.45 -6.17
C GLY A 158 -9.82 18.32 -5.34
N ARG A 159 -9.80 17.08 -5.84
CA ARG A 159 -10.14 15.89 -5.06
C ARG A 159 -9.22 15.69 -3.86
N PHE A 160 -7.93 16.01 -3.99
CA PHE A 160 -6.97 16.05 -2.88
C PHE A 160 -6.65 17.49 -2.49
N GLY A 161 -6.28 17.69 -1.22
CA GLY A 161 -5.89 19.00 -0.68
C GLY A 161 -4.40 19.25 -0.84
N ASN A 162 -3.80 20.00 0.09
CA ASN A 162 -2.33 20.04 0.18
C ASN A 162 -1.82 18.67 0.66
N VAL A 163 -1.26 17.90 -0.27
CA VAL A 163 -0.72 16.54 -0.05
C VAL A 163 0.76 16.43 -0.44
N ALA A 164 1.36 17.53 -0.91
CA ALA A 164 2.76 17.60 -1.30
C ALA A 164 3.69 17.32 -0.11
N ILE A 165 4.81 16.65 -0.39
CA ILE A 165 5.89 16.36 0.58
C ILE A 165 7.26 16.57 -0.04
N ASP A 166 8.28 16.75 0.78
CA ASP A 166 9.67 16.55 0.35
C ASP A 166 9.95 15.04 0.25
N PRO A 167 10.33 14.50 -0.93
CA PRO A 167 10.69 13.08 -1.08
C PRO A 167 11.96 12.67 -0.31
N GLY A 168 12.83 13.62 0.08
CA GLY A 168 14.08 13.36 0.80
C GLY A 168 13.91 13.19 2.32
N ASP A 169 12.87 13.79 2.91
CA ASP A 169 12.66 13.91 4.37
C ASP A 169 12.83 12.61 5.18
N PHE A 170 12.52 11.46 4.59
CA PHE A 170 12.53 10.19 5.31
C PHE A 170 13.92 9.57 5.46
N ASP A 171 14.69 9.53 4.37
CA ASP A 171 15.93 8.75 4.24
C ASP A 171 17.01 9.36 3.32
N ASP A 172 16.90 10.63 2.93
CA ASP A 172 17.82 11.36 2.05
C ASP A 172 17.95 10.73 0.65
N ALA A 173 16.86 10.10 0.18
CA ALA A 173 16.77 9.44 -1.12
C ALA A 173 15.63 10.01 -1.98
N PRO A 174 15.61 11.32 -2.29
CA PRO A 174 14.49 11.98 -2.97
C PRO A 174 14.24 11.46 -4.40
N ASP A 175 15.24 10.82 -5.01
CA ASP A 175 15.17 10.23 -6.35
C ASP A 175 14.38 8.90 -6.40
N ARG A 176 14.01 8.32 -5.25
CA ARG A 176 13.44 6.97 -5.18
C ARG A 176 11.92 6.97 -5.38
N PRO A 177 11.37 6.15 -6.30
CA PRO A 177 9.92 6.07 -6.51
C PRO A 177 9.07 5.73 -5.27
N TYR A 178 9.66 5.10 -4.26
CA TYR A 178 8.96 4.78 -3.01
C TYR A 178 8.75 6.01 -2.10
N ASN A 179 9.43 7.12 -2.38
CA ASN A 179 9.34 8.40 -1.69
C ASN A 179 8.41 9.40 -2.41
N ALA A 180 7.87 9.05 -3.59
CA ALA A 180 7.11 9.99 -4.41
C ALA A 180 5.99 10.72 -3.65
N SER A 181 5.88 12.01 -3.95
CA SER A 181 4.80 12.83 -3.43
C SER A 181 3.47 12.39 -4.03
N PRO A 182 2.43 12.10 -3.23
CA PRO A 182 1.13 11.73 -3.77
C PRO A 182 0.51 12.94 -4.49
N ASP A 183 -0.21 12.69 -5.57
CA ASP A 183 -0.93 13.72 -6.33
C ASP A 183 -2.21 13.17 -6.95
N ALA A 184 -3.23 14.01 -7.17
CA ALA A 184 -4.49 13.57 -7.77
C ALA A 184 -4.35 13.15 -9.24
N MET A 185 -3.39 13.70 -9.99
CA MET A 185 -3.10 13.43 -11.41
C MET A 185 -1.77 12.70 -11.61
N MET A 186 -1.50 11.69 -10.79
CA MET A 186 -0.27 10.93 -10.85
C MET A 186 -0.27 9.90 -12.00
N VAL A 187 0.71 9.95 -12.90
CA VAL A 187 0.96 8.91 -13.93
C VAL A 187 2.19 8.10 -13.56
N ASN A 188 2.19 6.78 -13.74
CA ASN A 188 3.36 5.90 -13.53
C ASN A 188 4.03 6.06 -12.14
N PHE A 189 3.29 6.50 -11.12
CA PHE A 189 3.83 6.88 -9.80
C PHE A 189 4.91 7.99 -9.84
N GLY A 190 4.87 8.87 -10.86
CA GLY A 190 5.87 9.94 -11.05
C GLY A 190 7.26 9.44 -11.48
N ALA A 191 7.37 8.15 -11.80
CA ALA A 191 8.64 7.46 -11.94
C ALA A 191 9.00 7.24 -13.41
N THR A 192 10.08 7.88 -13.84
CA THR A 192 10.66 7.66 -15.17
C THR A 192 11.55 6.41 -15.16
N ARG A 193 11.48 5.59 -16.21
CA ARG A 193 12.27 4.36 -16.35
C ARG A 193 13.55 4.67 -17.14
N VAL A 194 14.68 4.15 -16.67
CA VAL A 194 15.92 4.06 -17.44
C VAL A 194 16.18 2.60 -17.74
N VAL A 195 16.18 2.25 -19.02
CA VAL A 195 16.44 0.91 -19.54
C VAL A 195 17.92 0.81 -19.91
N PHE A 196 18.57 -0.29 -19.54
CA PHE A 196 19.95 -0.57 -19.95
C PHE A 196 19.94 -1.75 -20.92
N LEU A 197 20.13 -1.46 -22.21
CA LEU A 197 20.28 -2.49 -23.24
C LEU A 197 21.75 -2.93 -23.34
N PRO A 198 22.04 -4.24 -23.39
CA PRO A 198 23.40 -4.74 -23.60
C PRO A 198 23.75 -4.72 -25.10
N ASP A 199 24.79 -3.98 -25.48
CA ASP A 199 25.48 -4.18 -26.76
C ASP A 199 26.65 -5.15 -26.54
N ALA A 200 26.41 -6.42 -26.85
CA ALA A 200 27.41 -7.49 -26.73
C ALA A 200 28.56 -7.39 -27.75
N HIS A 201 28.36 -6.70 -28.87
CA HIS A 201 29.39 -6.53 -29.91
C HIS A 201 30.35 -5.40 -29.52
N ALA A 202 29.82 -4.23 -29.15
CA ALA A 202 30.64 -3.12 -28.65
C ALA A 202 31.13 -3.34 -27.21
N ARG A 203 30.58 -4.32 -26.48
CA ARG A 203 30.79 -4.57 -25.04
C ARG A 203 30.44 -3.34 -24.21
N GLN A 204 29.25 -2.79 -24.46
CA GLN A 204 28.75 -1.56 -23.84
C GLN A 204 27.33 -1.73 -23.33
N TRP A 205 26.94 -0.85 -22.42
CA TRP A 205 25.55 -0.70 -21.98
C TRP A 205 25.00 0.60 -22.54
N VAL A 206 23.86 0.52 -23.24
CA VAL A 206 23.16 1.67 -23.80
C VAL A 206 22.02 2.05 -22.84
N PRO A 207 22.14 3.16 -22.08
CA PRO A 207 21.04 3.68 -21.29
C PRO A 207 20.03 4.39 -22.19
N LEU A 208 18.76 4.03 -22.07
CA LEU A 208 17.62 4.66 -22.76
C LEU A 208 16.63 5.17 -21.73
N LEU A 209 16.06 6.35 -21.98
CA LEU A 209 14.95 6.89 -21.20
C LEU A 209 13.62 6.35 -21.76
N ASP A 210 12.78 5.82 -20.87
CA ASP A 210 11.45 5.31 -21.20
C ASP A 210 10.37 5.97 -20.32
N PRO A 211 9.43 6.73 -20.92
CA PRO A 211 9.44 7.20 -22.31
C PRO A 211 10.38 8.41 -22.50
N PRO A 212 10.79 8.75 -23.74
CA PRO A 212 11.80 9.77 -24.01
C PRO A 212 11.23 11.21 -23.93
N THR A 213 10.93 11.67 -22.71
CA THR A 213 10.58 13.07 -22.43
C THR A 213 11.77 14.00 -22.71
N ARG A 214 11.51 15.27 -23.06
CA ARG A 214 12.57 16.23 -23.42
C ARG A 214 13.31 16.78 -22.21
N ASP A 215 12.59 16.87 -21.10
CA ASP A 215 12.99 17.59 -19.90
C ASP A 215 13.80 16.68 -18.95
N VAL A 216 13.96 15.40 -19.31
CA VAL A 216 14.82 14.45 -18.61
C VAL A 216 15.87 13.90 -19.56
N ARG A 217 17.13 13.90 -19.15
CA ARG A 217 18.27 13.36 -19.91
C ARG A 217 18.95 12.25 -19.12
N VAL A 218 19.61 11.30 -19.80
CA VAL A 218 20.44 10.28 -19.15
C VAL A 218 21.89 10.45 -19.60
N GLU A 219 22.81 10.52 -18.64
CA GLU A 219 24.24 10.73 -18.89
C GLU A 219 25.10 9.73 -18.13
N GLY A 220 26.31 9.48 -18.62
CA GLY A 220 27.23 8.51 -18.04
C GLY A 220 27.15 7.15 -18.73
N ARG A 221 27.75 6.13 -18.11
CA ARG A 221 27.87 4.79 -18.69
C ARG A 221 28.12 3.75 -17.61
N LEU A 222 27.76 2.50 -17.89
CA LEU A 222 28.12 1.34 -17.07
C LEU A 222 29.32 0.61 -17.67
N GLU A 223 30.20 0.14 -16.80
CA GLU A 223 31.29 -0.76 -17.20
C GLU A 223 30.74 -2.17 -17.49
N TRP A 224 31.09 -2.71 -18.66
CA TRP A 224 30.78 -4.08 -19.02
C TRP A 224 31.68 -5.07 -18.27
N LEU A 225 31.06 -6.05 -17.62
CA LEU A 225 31.76 -7.19 -17.01
C LEU A 225 31.38 -8.51 -17.68
N ASP A 226 32.33 -9.44 -17.71
CA ASP A 226 32.08 -10.83 -18.12
C ASP A 226 31.76 -11.71 -16.90
N GLY A 227 31.08 -12.83 -17.15
CA GLY A 227 30.72 -13.83 -16.14
C GLY A 227 29.25 -14.19 -16.15
N ALA A 228 28.82 -14.99 -15.17
CA ALA A 228 27.42 -15.37 -14.98
C ALA A 228 26.64 -14.28 -14.23
N CYS A 229 25.41 -14.01 -14.66
CA CYS A 229 24.52 -13.10 -13.93
C CYS A 229 24.10 -13.70 -12.59
N LYS A 230 24.45 -13.04 -11.47
CA LYS A 230 24.10 -13.48 -10.10
C LYS A 230 22.78 -12.88 -9.57
N GLY A 231 22.10 -12.09 -10.39
CA GLY A 231 20.87 -11.35 -10.07
C GLY A 231 20.82 -10.02 -10.82
N SER A 232 19.69 -9.31 -10.71
CA SER A 232 19.53 -7.98 -11.32
C SER A 232 20.68 -7.04 -10.92
N PRO A 233 21.35 -6.37 -11.88
CA PRO A 233 22.41 -5.43 -11.58
C PRO A 233 21.97 -4.31 -10.64
N VAL A 234 22.91 -3.84 -9.81
CA VAL A 234 22.73 -2.68 -8.93
C VAL A 234 23.70 -1.60 -9.41
N VAL A 235 23.15 -0.47 -9.85
CA VAL A 235 23.88 0.63 -10.47
C VAL A 235 23.49 1.96 -9.82
N ALA A 236 24.42 2.91 -9.83
CA ALA A 236 24.11 4.30 -9.53
C ALA A 236 23.30 4.89 -10.71
N ALA A 237 22.32 5.71 -10.36
CA ALA A 237 21.50 6.45 -11.30
C ALA A 237 20.95 7.61 -10.45
N ASP A 238 21.72 8.68 -10.37
CA ASP A 238 21.49 9.76 -9.41
C ASP A 238 20.91 10.96 -10.18
N VAL A 239 19.82 11.51 -9.68
CA VAL A 239 19.08 12.59 -10.34
C VAL A 239 19.65 13.94 -9.91
N ARG A 240 19.92 14.82 -10.87
CA ARG A 240 20.34 16.20 -10.63
C ARG A 240 19.47 17.17 -11.42
N PRO A 241 18.94 18.23 -10.79
CA PRO A 241 18.26 19.30 -11.52
C PRO A 241 19.20 19.99 -12.54
N GLU A 242 18.68 20.31 -13.71
CA GLU A 242 19.38 21.05 -14.76
C GLU A 242 18.41 22.02 -15.46
N GLY A 243 18.43 23.29 -15.05
CA GLY A 243 17.47 24.29 -15.54
C GLY A 243 16.03 23.89 -15.18
N PRO A 244 15.09 23.85 -16.15
CA PRO A 244 13.72 23.37 -15.92
C PRO A 244 13.59 21.84 -16.01
N GLY A 245 14.69 21.10 -16.15
CA GLY A 245 14.70 19.65 -16.33
C GLY A 245 15.59 18.93 -15.32
N SER A 246 15.87 17.65 -15.59
CA SER A 246 16.75 16.81 -14.78
C SER A 246 17.68 15.92 -15.62
N VAL A 247 18.88 15.68 -15.09
CA VAL A 247 19.83 14.69 -15.62
C VAL A 247 19.93 13.50 -14.67
N ILE A 248 19.71 12.30 -15.20
CA ILE A 248 19.96 11.04 -14.50
C ILE A 248 21.38 10.59 -14.84
N HIS A 249 22.31 10.76 -13.89
CA HIS A 249 23.70 10.32 -14.06
C HIS A 249 23.84 8.84 -13.69
N VAL A 250 24.12 7.98 -14.67
CA VAL A 250 24.27 6.53 -14.50
C VAL A 250 25.74 6.13 -14.40
N ALA A 251 26.06 5.30 -13.40
CA ALA A 251 27.41 4.81 -13.16
C ALA A 251 27.42 3.44 -12.47
N GLY A 252 28.56 2.74 -12.55
CA GLY A 252 28.76 1.43 -11.93
C GLY A 252 29.15 0.37 -12.95
N LYS A 253 28.94 -0.89 -12.61
CA LYS A 253 29.36 -2.05 -13.41
C LYS A 253 28.23 -3.07 -13.52
N ALA A 254 28.05 -3.68 -14.69
CA ALA A 254 27.04 -4.70 -14.90
C ALA A 254 27.56 -5.83 -15.81
N VAL A 255 27.24 -7.07 -15.44
CA VAL A 255 27.64 -8.28 -16.20
C VAL A 255 26.76 -8.41 -17.42
N GLY A 256 27.35 -8.43 -18.62
CA GLY A 256 26.59 -8.42 -19.89
C GLY A 256 25.58 -9.57 -20.03
N ALA A 257 25.91 -10.74 -19.47
CA ALA A 257 25.03 -11.90 -19.42
C ALA A 257 23.76 -11.73 -18.54
N CYS A 258 23.56 -10.58 -17.89
CA CYS A 258 22.31 -10.27 -17.21
C CYS A 258 21.17 -9.85 -18.16
N GLY A 259 21.45 -9.55 -19.43
CA GLY A 259 20.44 -9.07 -20.38
C GLY A 259 19.95 -7.66 -20.07
N GLU A 260 18.85 -7.25 -20.70
CA GLU A 260 18.18 -5.98 -20.38
C GLU A 260 17.79 -5.92 -18.89
N PHE A 261 18.02 -4.76 -18.27
CA PHE A 261 17.43 -4.43 -16.98
C PHE A 261 16.99 -2.96 -16.96
N SER A 262 16.30 -2.55 -15.89
CA SER A 262 15.86 -1.17 -15.74
C SER A 262 15.96 -0.69 -14.30
N VAL A 263 16.12 0.62 -14.13
CA VAL A 263 15.92 1.32 -12.86
C VAL A 263 14.85 2.39 -13.04
N TYR A 264 14.18 2.75 -11.95
CA TYR A 264 13.14 3.79 -11.94
C TYR A 264 13.60 4.94 -11.04
N ARG A 265 13.28 6.19 -11.42
CA ARG A 265 13.64 7.41 -10.69
C ARG A 265 12.58 8.48 -10.79
N LEU A 266 12.47 9.29 -9.73
CA LEU A 266 11.74 10.55 -9.74
C LEU A 266 12.67 11.61 -10.33
N ALA A 267 12.31 12.14 -11.50
CA ALA A 267 13.15 13.05 -12.29
C ALA A 267 12.51 14.44 -12.49
N GLY A 268 11.66 14.82 -11.53
CA GLY A 268 10.81 16.02 -11.51
C GLY A 268 9.75 15.84 -10.43
N ASP A 269 8.86 16.84 -10.29
CA ASP A 269 7.64 16.67 -9.50
C ASP A 269 6.53 15.96 -10.29
N GLN A 270 5.31 15.91 -9.75
CA GLN A 270 4.20 15.18 -10.40
C GLN A 270 3.58 15.97 -11.55
N ASP A 271 3.69 17.30 -11.53
CA ASP A 271 3.06 18.19 -12.49
C ASP A 271 3.92 18.22 -13.75
N ASP A 272 5.23 18.45 -13.61
CA ASP A 272 6.22 18.34 -14.68
C ASP A 272 6.18 16.95 -15.35
N HIS A 273 6.05 15.88 -14.55
CA HIS A 273 5.97 14.51 -15.08
C HIS A 273 4.70 14.28 -15.91
N PHE A 274 3.54 14.71 -15.42
CA PHE A 274 2.28 14.62 -16.17
C PHE A 274 2.33 15.46 -17.46
N GLU A 275 2.81 16.70 -17.39
CA GLU A 275 2.94 17.59 -18.55
C GLU A 275 3.85 17.00 -19.62
N ALA A 276 5.05 16.55 -19.25
CA ALA A 276 6.02 16.01 -20.18
C ALA A 276 5.48 14.75 -20.88
N LEU A 277 4.81 13.85 -20.15
CA LEU A 277 4.16 12.67 -20.71
C LEU A 277 2.99 13.02 -21.64
N PHE A 278 2.10 13.92 -21.21
CA PHE A 278 0.96 14.35 -22.04
C PHE A 278 1.46 14.99 -23.34
N ARG A 279 2.43 15.91 -23.27
CA ARG A 279 3.03 16.58 -24.45
C ARG A 279 3.70 15.59 -25.40
N LEU A 280 4.38 14.57 -24.86
CA LEU A 280 5.03 13.51 -25.63
C LEU A 280 3.99 12.68 -26.40
N LEU A 281 3.05 12.06 -25.68
CA LEU A 281 2.05 11.16 -26.24
C LEU A 281 1.07 11.89 -27.18
N TRP A 282 0.68 13.13 -26.86
CA TRP A 282 -0.19 13.93 -27.72
C TRP A 282 0.49 14.29 -29.05
N ARG A 283 1.78 14.64 -29.01
CA ARG A 283 2.59 14.90 -30.22
C ARG A 283 2.75 13.64 -31.08
N GLU A 284 3.00 12.49 -30.46
CA GLU A 284 3.11 11.19 -31.17
C GLU A 284 1.80 10.78 -31.85
N LEU A 285 0.66 11.12 -31.23
CA LEU A 285 -0.67 10.99 -31.84
C LEU A 285 -0.98 12.06 -32.91
N GLY A 286 -0.01 12.89 -33.30
CA GLY A 286 -0.15 13.95 -34.31
C GLY A 286 -0.97 15.14 -33.82
N GLY A 287 -0.94 15.42 -32.52
CA GLY A 287 -1.64 16.53 -31.87
C GLY A 287 -0.76 17.75 -31.60
N THR A 288 -1.40 18.92 -31.50
CA THR A 288 -0.75 20.18 -31.12
C THR A 288 -1.33 20.73 -29.82
N LEU A 289 -0.52 21.46 -29.05
CA LEU A 289 -0.91 22.16 -27.82
C LEU A 289 -0.18 23.51 -27.78
N SER A 290 -0.91 24.61 -27.61
CA SER A 290 -0.34 25.97 -27.69
C SER A 290 -0.02 26.60 -26.32
N ARG A 291 -1.01 27.05 -25.53
CA ARG A 291 -0.76 27.80 -24.28
C ARG A 291 -0.13 26.97 -23.15
N GLY A 292 -0.16 25.64 -23.25
CA GLY A 292 0.37 24.74 -22.24
C GLY A 292 -0.69 24.32 -21.22
N PHE A 293 -0.29 24.26 -19.95
CA PHE A 293 -1.09 23.72 -18.85
C PHE A 293 -1.28 24.75 -17.74
N ARG A 294 -2.28 24.52 -16.89
CA ARG A 294 -2.43 25.18 -15.58
C ARG A 294 -3.37 24.38 -14.69
N GLU A 295 -3.33 24.68 -13.39
CA GLU A 295 -4.37 24.22 -12.47
C GLU A 295 -5.69 24.96 -12.67
N GLY A 296 -6.79 24.28 -12.35
CA GLY A 296 -8.11 24.88 -12.26
C GLY A 296 -9.24 23.86 -12.10
N ALA A 297 -10.26 24.22 -11.32
CA ALA A 297 -11.44 23.39 -11.15
C ALA A 297 -12.20 23.19 -12.47
N VAL A 298 -12.77 22.00 -12.68
CA VAL A 298 -13.64 21.72 -13.82
C VAL A 298 -14.98 22.45 -13.67
N PRO A 299 -15.47 23.19 -14.68
CA PRO A 299 -16.77 23.84 -14.64
C PRO A 299 -17.91 22.84 -14.40
N ALA A 300 -18.88 23.21 -13.55
CA ALA A 300 -19.97 22.32 -13.13
C ALA A 300 -20.89 21.81 -14.26
N ARG A 301 -20.78 22.35 -15.48
CA ARG A 301 -21.52 21.93 -16.68
C ARG A 301 -20.64 21.41 -17.82
N ALA A 302 -19.34 21.19 -17.55
CA ALA A 302 -18.38 20.68 -18.51
C ALA A 302 -18.83 19.33 -19.12
N LYS A 303 -18.50 19.10 -20.39
CA LYS A 303 -18.95 17.94 -21.15
C LYS A 303 -17.84 16.88 -21.24
N PRO A 304 -18.07 15.62 -20.82
CA PRO A 304 -17.05 14.59 -20.92
C PRO A 304 -16.77 14.27 -22.39
N LEU A 305 -15.50 14.38 -22.79
CA LEU A 305 -14.99 13.92 -24.08
C LEU A 305 -14.55 12.45 -23.96
N ALA A 306 -13.69 12.14 -22.98
CA ALA A 306 -13.18 10.79 -22.73
C ALA A 306 -13.07 10.52 -21.22
N TRP A 307 -13.01 9.25 -20.82
CA TRP A 307 -12.75 8.85 -19.45
C TRP A 307 -11.98 7.52 -19.41
N HIS A 308 -11.30 7.28 -18.30
CA HIS A 308 -10.70 6.00 -17.96
C HIS A 308 -11.24 5.57 -16.61
N ASP A 309 -11.64 4.31 -16.49
CA ASP A 309 -11.86 3.64 -15.20
C ASP A 309 -10.63 2.79 -14.90
N SER A 310 -10.06 2.98 -13.71
CA SER A 310 -8.93 2.21 -13.21
C SER A 310 -9.24 0.70 -13.13
N PRO A 311 -8.22 -0.16 -12.95
CA PRO A 311 -8.40 -1.47 -12.34
C PRO A 311 -9.18 -1.37 -11.02
N THR A 312 -9.89 -2.43 -10.64
CA THR A 312 -10.77 -2.39 -9.46
C THR A 312 -9.98 -2.28 -8.16
N LEU A 313 -10.61 -1.81 -7.07
CA LEU A 313 -9.98 -1.72 -5.76
C LEU A 313 -9.38 -3.06 -5.30
N ALA A 314 -10.03 -4.20 -5.58
CA ALA A 314 -9.48 -5.53 -5.32
C ALA A 314 -8.12 -5.78 -6.01
N GLU A 315 -7.95 -5.30 -7.24
CA GLU A 315 -6.69 -5.40 -7.98
C GLU A 315 -5.64 -4.41 -7.46
N VAL A 316 -6.06 -3.18 -7.15
CA VAL A 316 -5.20 -2.13 -6.57
C VAL A 316 -4.63 -2.56 -5.21
N ILE A 317 -5.45 -3.10 -4.30
CA ILE A 317 -4.94 -3.59 -3.00
C ILE A 317 -3.99 -4.77 -3.16
N ARG A 318 -4.16 -5.62 -4.19
CA ARG A 318 -3.24 -6.72 -4.50
C ARG A 318 -1.86 -6.19 -4.91
N GLN A 319 -1.80 -5.11 -5.69
CA GLN A 319 -0.53 -4.45 -6.01
C GLN A 319 0.11 -3.82 -4.76
N ILE A 320 -0.68 -3.09 -3.95
CA ILE A 320 -0.25 -2.47 -2.69
C ILE A 320 0.36 -3.51 -1.75
N ASN A 321 -0.31 -4.64 -1.53
CA ASN A 321 0.09 -5.60 -0.49
C ASN A 321 1.18 -6.56 -0.95
N LYS A 322 1.13 -7.13 -2.17
CA LYS A 322 2.16 -8.05 -2.68
C LYS A 322 3.50 -7.35 -2.95
N PHE A 323 3.48 -6.17 -3.58
CA PHE A 323 4.69 -5.42 -3.94
C PHE A 323 5.05 -4.33 -2.93
N SER A 324 4.20 -4.08 -1.92
CA SER A 324 4.44 -3.10 -0.86
C SER A 324 4.53 -1.65 -1.36
N ASN A 325 3.81 -1.28 -2.43
CA ASN A 325 3.86 0.04 -3.04
C ASN A 325 3.41 1.14 -2.05
N ASN A 326 4.30 2.10 -1.75
CA ASN A 326 4.05 3.17 -0.78
C ASN A 326 3.06 4.21 -1.31
N VAL A 327 3.26 4.63 -2.56
CA VAL A 327 2.50 5.69 -3.21
C VAL A 327 1.04 5.26 -3.35
N MET A 328 0.80 4.06 -3.88
CA MET A 328 -0.55 3.51 -4.00
C MET A 328 -1.30 3.47 -2.64
N ALA A 329 -0.59 3.17 -1.55
CA ALA A 329 -1.18 3.18 -0.21
C ALA A 329 -1.49 4.61 0.28
N ARG A 330 -0.64 5.61 0.00
CA ARG A 330 -0.91 7.03 0.28
C ARG A 330 -2.15 7.50 -0.50
N MET A 331 -2.20 7.23 -1.80
CA MET A 331 -3.31 7.55 -2.70
C MET A 331 -4.64 6.90 -2.25
N THR A 332 -4.59 5.66 -1.79
CA THR A 332 -5.76 4.95 -1.23
C THR A 332 -6.23 5.56 0.10
N LEU A 333 -5.31 6.02 0.96
CA LEU A 333 -5.66 6.74 2.19
C LEU A 333 -6.33 8.09 1.88
N LEU A 334 -5.81 8.83 0.89
CA LEU A 334 -6.41 10.09 0.43
C LEU A 334 -7.78 9.87 -0.21
N THR A 335 -7.95 8.78 -0.97
CA THR A 335 -9.26 8.34 -1.51
C THR A 335 -10.27 8.11 -0.39
N LEU A 336 -9.91 7.39 0.67
CA LEU A 336 -10.77 7.25 1.86
C LEU A 336 -11.10 8.60 2.52
N GLY A 337 -10.13 9.51 2.57
CA GLY A 337 -10.36 10.88 3.01
C GLY A 337 -11.42 11.59 2.16
N ALA A 338 -11.31 11.48 0.83
CA ALA A 338 -12.18 12.14 -0.13
C ALA A 338 -13.62 11.59 -0.12
N GLU A 339 -13.78 10.26 -0.11
CA GLU A 339 -15.10 9.63 -0.13
C GLU A 339 -15.87 9.82 1.19
N LEU A 340 -15.18 9.91 2.34
CA LEU A 340 -15.85 10.07 3.64
C LEU A 340 -15.99 11.54 4.10
N ASN A 341 -15.18 12.48 3.59
CA ASN A 341 -15.18 13.88 4.06
C ASN A 341 -15.40 14.91 2.94
N GLY A 342 -15.47 14.50 1.67
CA GLY A 342 -15.53 15.40 0.51
C GLY A 342 -14.15 15.75 -0.08
N PRO A 343 -14.12 16.50 -1.20
CA PRO A 343 -12.88 16.90 -1.88
C PRO A 343 -11.95 17.74 -1.01
N GLY A 344 -10.69 17.90 -1.43
CA GLY A 344 -9.64 18.52 -0.63
C GLY A 344 -9.01 17.58 0.41
N ALA A 345 -9.06 16.26 0.17
CA ALA A 345 -8.60 15.26 1.13
C ALA A 345 -7.10 15.37 1.46
N THR A 346 -6.77 15.28 2.74
CA THR A 346 -5.41 15.27 3.30
C THR A 346 -5.11 13.95 4.03
N PRO A 347 -3.83 13.62 4.32
CA PRO A 347 -3.50 12.38 5.03
C PRO A 347 -4.17 12.28 6.41
N ASP A 348 -4.34 13.40 7.11
CA ASP A 348 -5.08 13.48 8.38
C ASP A 348 -6.58 13.18 8.21
N SER A 349 -7.23 13.70 7.15
CA SER A 349 -8.63 13.35 6.83
C SER A 349 -8.81 11.86 6.53
N GLY A 350 -7.88 11.26 5.79
CA GLY A 350 -7.85 9.81 5.55
C GLY A 350 -7.58 9.02 6.83
N GLY A 351 -6.67 9.49 7.68
CA GLY A 351 -6.40 8.90 9.00
C GLY A 351 -7.63 8.92 9.93
N ARG A 352 -8.45 9.99 9.88
CA ARG A 352 -9.76 10.03 10.54
C ARG A 352 -10.75 9.03 9.95
N ALA A 353 -10.86 8.96 8.62
CA ALA A 353 -11.73 8.00 7.93
C ALA A 353 -11.40 6.55 8.36
N VAL A 354 -10.12 6.17 8.33
CA VAL A 354 -9.63 4.85 8.79
C VAL A 354 -10.05 4.58 10.25
N ARG A 355 -9.78 5.51 11.17
CA ARG A 355 -10.14 5.34 12.60
C ARG A 355 -11.66 5.21 12.78
N GLN A 356 -12.48 5.94 12.03
CA GLN A 356 -13.93 5.85 12.10
C GLN A 356 -14.45 4.51 11.58
N ILE A 357 -13.92 4.01 10.46
CA ILE A 357 -14.27 2.70 9.89
C ILE A 357 -13.92 1.58 10.87
N LEU A 358 -12.71 1.59 11.42
CA LEU A 358 -12.24 0.58 12.38
C LEU A 358 -13.01 0.60 13.70
N LYS A 359 -13.33 1.79 14.22
CA LYS A 359 -14.17 1.94 15.42
C LYS A 359 -15.57 1.38 15.19
N ASN A 360 -16.18 1.61 14.03
CA ASN A 360 -17.46 1.02 13.66
C ASN A 360 -17.40 -0.52 13.53
N GLN A 361 -16.22 -1.06 13.21
CA GLN A 361 -15.93 -2.50 13.19
C GLN A 361 -15.55 -3.10 14.56
N GLY A 362 -15.53 -2.30 15.63
CA GLY A 362 -15.19 -2.74 16.99
C GLY A 362 -13.68 -2.99 17.22
N VAL A 363 -12.81 -2.46 16.36
CA VAL A 363 -11.36 -2.55 16.51
C VAL A 363 -10.86 -1.44 17.44
N ASP A 364 -9.99 -1.80 18.39
CA ASP A 364 -9.33 -0.83 19.27
C ASP A 364 -8.15 -0.15 18.55
N THR A 365 -8.33 1.13 18.22
CA THR A 365 -7.30 1.99 17.62
C THR A 365 -6.65 2.93 18.62
N THR A 366 -6.71 2.65 19.93
CA THR A 366 -6.07 3.47 20.96
C THR A 366 -4.56 3.53 20.74
N GLY A 367 -3.98 4.74 20.78
CA GLY A 367 -2.55 4.97 20.51
C GLY A 367 -2.14 4.84 19.03
N TRP A 368 -3.07 4.64 18.11
CA TRP A 368 -2.74 4.52 16.68
C TRP A 368 -2.47 5.90 16.05
N VAL A 369 -1.36 5.99 15.30
CA VAL A 369 -0.97 7.18 14.51
C VAL A 369 -0.95 6.77 13.04
N LEU A 370 -1.91 7.30 12.30
CA LEU A 370 -2.14 7.08 10.86
C LEU A 370 -1.79 8.37 10.15
N ASP A 371 -0.53 8.48 9.71
CA ASP A 371 0.09 9.70 9.19
C ASP A 371 0.13 9.74 7.66
N ASN A 372 0.43 8.61 7.00
CA ASN A 372 0.44 8.51 5.53
C ASN A 372 -0.07 7.18 4.97
N GLY A 373 -0.53 6.25 5.80
CA GLY A 373 -1.18 4.99 5.39
C GLY A 373 -0.26 3.95 4.72
N SER A 374 0.95 4.35 4.29
CA SER A 374 1.97 3.46 3.76
C SER A 374 2.86 2.85 4.83
N GLY A 375 3.04 3.55 5.96
CA GLY A 375 3.99 3.20 7.01
C GLY A 375 5.46 3.46 6.64
N LEU A 376 5.74 4.16 5.54
CA LEU A 376 7.03 4.78 5.31
C LEU A 376 7.08 6.09 6.12
N SER A 377 7.42 5.98 7.40
CA SER A 377 7.52 7.11 8.33
C SER A 377 8.17 6.66 9.64
N ARG A 378 8.68 7.63 10.41
CA ARG A 378 9.13 7.44 11.79
C ARG A 378 7.98 7.60 12.81
N GLN A 379 6.85 8.21 12.40
CA GLN A 379 5.75 8.62 13.27
C GLN A 379 4.62 7.60 13.37
N GLY A 380 4.28 6.89 12.29
CA GLY A 380 3.18 5.93 12.27
C GLY A 380 3.24 4.90 13.41
N ARG A 381 2.10 4.61 14.05
CA ARG A 381 1.98 3.67 15.19
C ARG A 381 0.70 2.84 15.06
N ILE A 382 0.78 1.55 15.39
CA ILE A 382 -0.37 0.69 15.65
C ILE A 382 -0.04 -0.29 16.78
N THR A 383 -1.06 -0.90 17.38
CA THR A 383 -0.93 -1.95 18.40
C THR A 383 -1.08 -3.33 17.77
N ALA A 384 -0.35 -4.33 18.26
CA ALA A 384 -0.47 -5.70 17.74
C ALA A 384 -1.86 -6.30 18.00
N ARG A 385 -2.48 -5.96 19.14
CA ARG A 385 -3.84 -6.37 19.49
C ARG A 385 -4.86 -5.79 18.52
N GLY A 386 -4.83 -4.48 18.28
CA GLY A 386 -5.77 -3.82 17.37
C GLY A 386 -5.63 -4.34 15.94
N LEU A 387 -4.40 -4.61 15.48
CA LEU A 387 -4.19 -5.16 14.14
C LEU A 387 -4.72 -6.61 14.05
N ALA A 388 -4.51 -7.44 15.07
CA ALA A 388 -5.06 -8.80 15.09
C ALA A 388 -6.59 -8.81 15.24
N GLN A 389 -7.20 -7.81 15.89
CA GLN A 389 -8.65 -7.60 15.88
C GLN A 389 -9.13 -7.24 14.47
N MET A 390 -8.46 -6.31 13.78
CA MET A 390 -8.79 -5.95 12.40
C MET A 390 -8.68 -7.15 11.45
N LEU A 391 -7.64 -7.97 11.58
CA LEU A 391 -7.50 -9.21 10.79
C LEU A 391 -8.60 -10.24 11.15
N ASP A 392 -9.06 -10.31 12.40
CA ASP A 392 -10.19 -11.17 12.79
C ASP A 392 -11.54 -10.64 12.26
N VAL A 393 -11.72 -9.33 12.12
CA VAL A 393 -12.85 -8.72 11.41
C VAL A 393 -12.78 -9.04 9.91
N ALA A 394 -11.62 -8.82 9.29
CA ALA A 394 -11.40 -9.09 7.86
C ALA A 394 -11.64 -10.56 7.52
N TRP A 395 -11.19 -11.49 8.39
CA TRP A 395 -11.42 -12.93 8.28
C TRP A 395 -12.91 -13.33 8.27
N ARG A 396 -13.75 -12.61 9.03
CA ARG A 396 -15.19 -12.90 9.16
C ARG A 396 -16.06 -12.17 8.12
N SER A 397 -15.47 -11.29 7.31
CA SER A 397 -16.19 -10.49 6.32
C SER A 397 -16.46 -11.27 5.03
N PRO A 398 -17.56 -10.96 4.30
CA PRO A 398 -17.71 -11.39 2.91
C PRO A 398 -16.52 -11.01 2.02
N MET A 399 -15.82 -9.92 2.32
CA MET A 399 -14.64 -9.41 1.56
C MET A 399 -13.31 -10.10 1.93
N MET A 400 -13.38 -11.20 2.70
CA MET A 400 -12.21 -11.98 3.11
C MET A 400 -11.39 -12.51 1.91
N PRO A 401 -11.99 -13.08 0.83
CA PRO A 401 -11.21 -13.65 -0.27
C PRO A 401 -10.33 -12.61 -0.99
N GLU A 402 -10.87 -11.43 -1.24
CA GLU A 402 -10.19 -10.31 -1.89
C GLU A 402 -9.07 -9.77 -1.00
N PHE A 403 -9.35 -9.57 0.30
CA PHE A 403 -8.34 -9.11 1.24
C PHE A 403 -7.18 -10.11 1.39
N ILE A 404 -7.46 -11.41 1.57
CA ILE A 404 -6.42 -12.42 1.77
C ILE A 404 -5.61 -12.65 0.50
N SER A 405 -6.25 -12.73 -0.66
CA SER A 405 -5.54 -12.88 -1.94
C SER A 405 -4.63 -11.68 -2.27
N SER A 406 -4.90 -10.50 -1.69
CA SER A 406 -4.03 -9.32 -1.80
C SER A 406 -2.69 -9.48 -1.08
N LEU A 407 -2.60 -10.32 -0.05
CA LEU A 407 -1.37 -10.51 0.75
C LEU A 407 -0.35 -11.39 0.01
N ALA A 408 0.93 -11.34 0.40
CA ALA A 408 1.98 -12.12 -0.25
C ALA A 408 2.02 -13.56 0.27
N ILE A 409 2.14 -14.54 -0.63
CA ILE A 409 2.05 -15.97 -0.35
C ILE A 409 3.44 -16.54 -0.04
N SER A 410 3.61 -17.20 1.12
CA SER A 410 4.87 -17.78 1.58
C SER A 410 5.52 -18.68 0.52
N GLY A 411 6.80 -18.42 0.22
CA GLY A 411 7.57 -19.19 -0.77
C GLY A 411 7.12 -19.05 -2.23
N VAL A 412 6.06 -18.29 -2.52
CA VAL A 412 5.44 -18.18 -3.85
C VAL A 412 5.59 -16.77 -4.44
N ASP A 413 5.07 -15.72 -3.79
CA ASP A 413 5.00 -14.38 -4.38
C ASP A 413 5.33 -13.21 -3.44
N GLY A 414 5.32 -12.00 -4.00
CA GLY A 414 5.55 -10.74 -3.31
C GLY A 414 6.86 -10.70 -2.51
N THR A 415 6.79 -10.04 -1.35
CA THR A 415 7.92 -9.83 -0.42
C THR A 415 8.39 -11.09 0.33
N VAL A 416 7.63 -12.19 0.30
CA VAL A 416 7.99 -13.48 0.92
C VAL A 416 8.35 -14.58 -0.09
N ARG A 417 8.35 -14.31 -1.41
CA ARG A 417 8.66 -15.29 -2.47
C ARG A 417 9.99 -16.06 -2.32
N ARG A 418 10.95 -15.54 -1.55
CA ARG A 418 12.28 -16.14 -1.27
C ARG A 418 12.45 -16.63 0.19
N ARG A 419 11.40 -16.58 1.01
CA ARG A 419 11.34 -17.07 2.40
C ARG A 419 10.35 -18.22 2.49
N LEU A 420 10.38 -19.02 3.56
CA LEU A 420 9.33 -20.01 3.87
C LEU A 420 9.03 -20.94 2.67
N ARG A 421 10.07 -21.68 2.28
CA ARG A 421 10.12 -22.53 1.08
C ARG A 421 10.23 -24.03 1.41
N SER A 422 10.18 -24.43 2.67
CA SER A 422 9.99 -25.83 3.04
C SER A 422 8.64 -26.34 2.52
N GLU A 423 8.49 -27.64 2.43
CA GLU A 423 7.23 -28.28 2.01
C GLU A 423 6.07 -27.83 2.92
N ASP A 424 6.33 -27.77 4.22
CA ASP A 424 5.36 -27.46 5.29
C ASP A 424 4.94 -25.98 5.31
N THR A 425 5.80 -25.05 4.86
CA THR A 425 5.51 -23.61 4.94
C THR A 425 5.13 -22.95 3.61
N ARG A 426 5.49 -23.56 2.48
CA ARG A 426 5.24 -22.98 1.15
C ARG A 426 3.74 -22.98 0.83
N GLY A 427 3.19 -21.80 0.56
CA GLY A 427 1.77 -21.62 0.27
C GLY A 427 0.84 -21.58 1.50
N GLN A 428 1.31 -21.97 2.69
CA GLN A 428 0.45 -22.01 3.89
C GLN A 428 0.17 -20.65 4.52
N ALA A 429 0.94 -19.60 4.20
CA ALA A 429 0.79 -18.28 4.83
C ALA A 429 0.56 -17.14 3.82
N HIS A 430 -0.33 -16.23 4.20
CA HIS A 430 -0.69 -15.00 3.48
C HIS A 430 -0.28 -13.81 4.34
N LEU A 431 0.80 -13.13 3.97
CA LEU A 431 1.56 -12.25 4.86
C LEU A 431 1.81 -10.87 4.24
N LYS A 432 1.83 -9.84 5.08
CA LYS A 432 2.43 -8.54 4.80
C LYS A 432 3.69 -8.36 5.64
N THR A 433 4.79 -8.01 4.99
CA THR A 433 6.03 -7.62 5.66
C THR A 433 6.12 -6.10 5.83
N GLY A 434 6.74 -5.66 6.92
CA GLY A 434 7.22 -4.30 7.18
C GLY A 434 8.72 -4.33 7.50
N THR A 435 9.47 -3.34 7.01
CA THR A 435 10.90 -3.16 7.31
C THR A 435 11.26 -1.70 7.13
N LEU A 436 11.87 -1.10 8.16
CA LEU A 436 12.64 0.15 8.11
C LEU A 436 14.02 -0.13 8.75
N ARG A 437 14.81 0.91 9.03
CA ARG A 437 16.13 0.80 9.69
C ARG A 437 16.04 0.15 11.08
N ASP A 438 15.03 0.57 11.83
CA ASP A 438 14.80 0.34 13.27
C ASP A 438 13.46 -0.36 13.55
N SER A 439 12.78 -0.84 12.51
CA SER A 439 11.50 -1.57 12.61
C SER A 439 11.47 -2.80 11.71
N ARG A 440 11.00 -3.92 12.27
CA ARG A 440 10.61 -5.13 11.53
C ARG A 440 9.18 -5.47 11.92
N ALA A 441 8.36 -5.85 10.94
CA ALA A 441 7.02 -6.32 11.19
C ALA A 441 6.62 -7.46 10.24
N LEU A 442 5.80 -8.37 10.74
CA LEU A 442 5.11 -9.39 9.96
C LEU A 442 3.67 -9.49 10.47
N ALA A 443 2.69 -9.43 9.55
CA ALA A 443 1.29 -9.64 9.91
C ALA A 443 0.54 -10.41 8.82
N GLY A 444 -0.47 -11.19 9.20
CA GLY A 444 -1.34 -11.89 8.26
C GLY A 444 -1.89 -13.20 8.82
N TYR A 445 -2.10 -14.17 7.93
CA TYR A 445 -2.71 -15.46 8.23
C TYR A 445 -1.76 -16.61 7.94
N VAL A 446 -1.72 -17.61 8.81
CA VAL A 446 -1.04 -18.89 8.60
C VAL A 446 -2.08 -20.00 8.69
N ARG A 447 -2.06 -20.96 7.77
CA ARG A 447 -2.83 -22.20 7.84
C ARG A 447 -1.98 -23.24 8.57
N GLY A 448 -2.55 -23.86 9.61
CA GLY A 448 -1.94 -24.99 10.30
C GLY A 448 -2.38 -26.33 9.72
N ASP A 449 -1.63 -27.38 10.03
CA ASP A 449 -1.92 -28.78 9.68
C ASP A 449 -3.23 -29.29 10.31
N SER A 450 -3.65 -28.73 11.44
CA SER A 450 -5.01 -28.90 11.99
C SER A 450 -6.14 -28.42 11.06
N GLY A 451 -5.79 -27.78 9.93
CA GLY A 451 -6.73 -27.14 9.00
C GLY A 451 -7.23 -25.77 9.48
N LYS A 452 -6.85 -25.36 10.71
CA LYS A 452 -7.20 -24.06 11.27
C LYS A 452 -6.42 -22.94 10.59
N ARG A 453 -6.92 -21.72 10.75
CA ARG A 453 -6.20 -20.49 10.38
C ARG A 453 -5.86 -19.70 11.62
N TYR A 454 -4.62 -19.22 11.67
CA TYR A 454 -4.06 -18.42 12.74
C TYR A 454 -3.75 -17.02 12.22
N ILE A 455 -4.15 -16.01 12.98
CA ILE A 455 -3.72 -14.63 12.79
C ILE A 455 -2.41 -14.45 13.55
N LEU A 456 -1.40 -13.97 12.84
CA LEU A 456 -0.08 -13.61 13.37
C LEU A 456 0.11 -12.11 13.22
N VAL A 457 0.53 -11.44 14.30
CA VAL A 457 1.04 -10.07 14.28
C VAL A 457 2.30 -9.99 15.13
N SER A 458 3.45 -9.76 14.48
CA SER A 458 4.77 -9.51 15.06
C SER A 458 5.19 -8.07 14.70
N LEU A 459 5.39 -7.22 15.70
CA LEU A 459 5.90 -5.85 15.56
C LEU A 459 7.14 -5.69 16.46
N VAL A 460 8.31 -5.43 15.88
CA VAL A 460 9.55 -5.18 16.64
C VAL A 460 10.11 -3.81 16.28
N ASN A 461 10.42 -3.00 17.29
CA ASN A 461 11.11 -1.72 17.12
C ASN A 461 12.37 -1.72 17.99
N ASP A 462 13.53 -1.67 17.33
CA ASP A 462 14.87 -1.68 17.93
C ASP A 462 15.91 -1.37 16.82
N PRO A 463 17.04 -0.69 17.10
CA PRO A 463 18.14 -0.54 16.14
C PRO A 463 18.65 -1.87 15.55
N GLY A 464 18.53 -2.98 16.28
CA GLY A 464 18.86 -4.34 15.85
C GLY A 464 17.72 -5.10 15.16
N ALA A 465 16.57 -4.48 14.85
CA ALA A 465 15.41 -5.13 14.23
C ALA A 465 15.70 -5.84 12.89
N ALA A 466 16.85 -5.55 12.26
CA ALA A 466 17.37 -6.33 11.14
C ALA A 466 17.44 -7.85 11.46
N ALA A 467 17.85 -8.22 12.68
CA ALA A 467 18.05 -9.60 13.15
C ALA A 467 16.76 -10.41 13.39
N VAL A 468 15.58 -9.78 13.32
CA VAL A 468 14.29 -10.40 13.67
C VAL A 468 13.77 -11.37 12.62
N ARG A 469 14.21 -11.27 11.35
CA ARG A 469 13.65 -12.08 10.23
C ARG A 469 13.59 -13.59 10.53
N PRO A 470 14.64 -14.26 11.06
CA PRO A 470 14.58 -15.69 11.35
C PRO A 470 13.57 -16.05 12.45
N PHE A 471 13.28 -15.13 13.38
CA PHE A 471 12.22 -15.31 14.39
C PHE A 471 10.82 -15.14 13.76
N ASP A 472 10.64 -14.17 12.86
CA ASP A 472 9.41 -14.03 12.07
C ASP A 472 9.15 -15.26 11.17
N ASP A 473 10.20 -15.88 10.62
CA ASP A 473 10.08 -17.12 9.83
C ASP A 473 9.74 -18.32 10.74
N ALA A 474 10.43 -18.48 11.88
CA ALA A 474 10.14 -19.53 12.87
C ALA A 474 8.73 -19.42 13.50
N LEU A 475 8.18 -18.20 13.60
CA LEU A 475 6.79 -17.96 14.00
C LEU A 475 5.77 -18.53 13.00
N VAL A 476 6.10 -18.52 11.71
CA VAL A 476 5.22 -19.08 10.67
C VAL A 476 5.38 -20.60 10.61
N GLU A 477 6.60 -21.12 10.72
CA GLU A 477 6.88 -22.56 10.87
C GLU A 477 6.09 -23.15 12.06
N TRP A 478 6.26 -22.59 13.27
CA TRP A 478 5.53 -23.00 14.47
C TRP A 478 4.00 -22.84 14.38
N LEU A 479 3.46 -22.06 13.44
CA LEU A 479 2.01 -21.96 13.20
C LEU A 479 1.52 -22.90 12.08
N ALA A 480 2.39 -23.33 11.18
CA ALA A 480 2.09 -24.33 10.16
C ALA A 480 1.97 -25.72 10.80
N ASP A 481 2.87 -26.07 11.72
CA ASP A 481 2.94 -27.37 12.40
C ASP A 481 1.78 -27.67 13.40
N ARG A 482 0.67 -26.89 13.40
CA ARG A 482 -0.34 -26.84 14.48
C ARG A 482 -1.77 -27.23 14.14
#